data_AF-A0A6I1MX31-F1
#
_entry.id   AF-A0A6I1MX31-F1
#
_cell.length_a   1.000
_cell.length_b   1.000
_cell.length_c   1.000
_cell.angle_alpha   90.00
_cell.angle_beta   90.00
_cell.angle_gamma   90.00
#
_symmetry.space_group_name_H-M   'P 1'
#
loop_
_entity.id
_entity.type
_entity.pdbx_description
1 polymer ?
#
loop_
_entity_poly.entity_id
_entity_poly.type
_entity_poly.pdbx_seq_one_letter_code
_entity_poly.pdbx_strand_id
1 'polypeptide(L)'
;MIPWLDTNTPFPDVSTALTREAPGLLAAGADLSPQRLVTAYQHGIFPWFSEGQPILWWSTDPRMVLMTDQFRVSDSLRKTLRKVERERTNPDGGRWQVRFDSAFEEVMRACAAPRRDGPGTWISEDIIAGYTGLHRLGYAHCAEVWLDGELVGGAYGVSIGRMFYGESMFARVTDGSKIALAYLVRFLQHHGVQMIDCQQETNHLASLGAAPIPRERFLIHLRNNIGLPQIKDWEPIAPLAQRS
;
A
#
# COMPACT_ATOMS: atom_id res chain seq x y z
N MET A 1 18.21 14.09 -17.85
CA MET A 1 18.09 15.12 -16.80
C MET A 1 16.64 15.13 -16.35
N ILE A 2 16.36 15.08 -15.04
CA ILE A 2 15.00 15.18 -14.50
C ILE A 2 14.70 16.63 -14.10
N PRO A 3 13.46 17.11 -14.22
CA PRO A 3 13.09 18.44 -13.76
C PRO A 3 13.08 18.52 -12.22
N TRP A 4 13.42 19.71 -11.71
CA TRP A 4 13.15 20.09 -10.33
C TRP A 4 11.79 20.79 -10.27
N LEU A 5 10.93 20.36 -9.36
CA LEU A 5 9.58 20.88 -9.22
C LEU A 5 9.52 21.86 -8.04
N ASP A 6 8.84 22.98 -8.24
CA ASP A 6 8.32 23.79 -7.17
C ASP A 6 6.92 23.29 -6.78
N THR A 7 6.37 23.77 -5.67
CA THR A 7 5.08 23.33 -5.12
C THR A 7 3.93 23.46 -6.13
N ASN A 8 3.96 24.49 -6.98
CA ASN A 8 2.95 24.78 -7.99
C ASN A 8 3.27 24.22 -9.39
N THR A 9 4.45 23.63 -9.60
CA THR A 9 4.84 23.08 -10.91
C THR A 9 4.11 21.76 -11.16
N PRO A 10 3.35 21.59 -12.25
CA PRO A 10 2.69 20.31 -12.55
C PRO A 10 3.68 19.16 -12.67
N PHE A 11 3.23 17.93 -12.42
CA PHE A 11 4.06 16.76 -12.71
C PHE A 11 4.29 16.63 -14.23
N PRO A 12 5.51 16.29 -14.67
CA PRO A 12 5.78 15.98 -16.07
C PRO A 12 5.07 14.69 -16.48
N ASP A 13 4.90 14.50 -17.80
CA ASP A 13 4.33 13.27 -18.32
C ASP A 13 5.22 12.07 -17.98
N VAL A 14 4.63 10.97 -17.49
CA VAL A 14 5.37 9.78 -17.04
C VAL A 14 6.22 9.15 -18.15
N SER A 15 5.91 9.37 -19.43
CA SER A 15 6.73 8.92 -20.56
C SER A 15 8.13 9.54 -20.56
N THR A 16 8.35 10.67 -19.88
CA THR A 16 9.67 11.31 -19.75
C THR A 16 10.52 10.75 -18.62
N ALA A 17 10.02 9.78 -17.85
CA ALA A 17 10.80 9.15 -16.79
C ALA A 17 12.06 8.48 -17.37
N LEU A 18 13.14 8.46 -16.59
CA LEU A 18 14.39 7.81 -16.99
C LEU A 18 14.17 6.31 -17.23
N THR A 19 14.91 5.72 -18.15
CA THR A 19 14.76 4.29 -18.55
C THR A 19 16.00 3.44 -18.29
N ARG A 20 17.12 4.04 -17.87
CA ARG A 20 18.42 3.35 -17.73
C ARG A 20 18.97 3.40 -16.32
N GLU A 21 19.60 4.51 -15.94
CA GLU A 21 20.36 4.61 -14.67
C GLU A 21 19.46 4.58 -13.43
N ALA A 22 18.25 5.10 -13.55
CA ALA A 22 17.22 5.05 -12.51
C ALA A 22 15.85 4.85 -13.16
N PRO A 23 15.51 3.63 -13.63
CA PRO A 23 14.28 3.39 -14.37
C PRO A 23 13.05 3.82 -13.59
N GLY A 24 12.27 4.73 -14.17
CA GLY A 24 11.08 5.31 -13.55
C GLY A 24 11.31 6.62 -12.78
N LEU A 25 12.54 7.05 -12.52
CA LEU A 25 12.77 8.35 -11.88
C LEU A 25 12.28 9.48 -12.80
N LEU A 26 11.37 10.30 -12.28
CA LEU A 26 10.62 11.27 -13.08
C LEU A 26 10.98 12.71 -12.75
N ALA A 27 11.07 13.07 -11.47
CA ALA A 27 11.31 14.44 -11.02
C ALA A 27 11.86 14.49 -9.59
N ALA A 28 12.38 15.66 -9.19
CA ALA A 28 12.83 15.93 -7.82
C ALA A 28 12.18 17.21 -7.26
N GLY A 29 12.09 17.35 -5.94
CA GLY A 29 11.59 18.55 -5.26
C GLY A 29 10.09 18.54 -4.94
N ALA A 30 9.49 19.74 -4.89
CA ALA A 30 8.15 20.04 -4.37
C ALA A 30 7.99 19.70 -2.87
N ASP A 31 6.79 19.28 -2.47
CA ASP A 31 6.40 18.96 -1.09
C ASP A 31 5.61 17.65 -1.02
N LEU A 32 5.35 17.17 0.20
CA LEU A 32 4.52 15.99 0.48
C LEU A 32 3.14 16.40 1.02
N SER A 33 2.61 17.56 0.59
CA SER A 33 1.25 17.96 0.96
C SER A 33 0.25 16.91 0.47
N PRO A 34 -0.85 16.67 1.21
CA PRO A 34 -1.83 15.66 0.83
C PRO A 34 -2.38 15.84 -0.59
N GLN A 35 -2.62 17.09 -1.02
CA GLN A 35 -3.12 17.41 -2.36
C GLN A 35 -2.09 17.04 -3.45
N ARG A 36 -0.80 17.30 -3.18
CA ARG A 36 0.29 16.94 -4.10
C ARG A 36 0.42 15.43 -4.23
N LEU A 37 0.34 14.70 -3.12
CA LEU A 37 0.37 13.24 -3.11
C LEU A 37 -0.81 12.65 -3.89
N VAL A 38 -2.05 13.11 -3.65
CA VAL A 38 -3.22 12.66 -4.43
C VAL A 38 -3.00 12.90 -5.92
N THR A 39 -2.50 14.08 -6.30
CA THR A 39 -2.20 14.41 -7.71
C THR A 39 -1.17 13.45 -8.29
N ALA A 40 -0.11 13.12 -7.54
CA ALA A 40 0.91 12.16 -7.97
C ALA A 40 0.29 10.78 -8.24
N TYR A 41 -0.48 10.24 -7.28
CA TYR A 41 -1.13 8.93 -7.43
C TYR A 41 -2.10 8.89 -8.61
N GLN A 42 -2.87 9.95 -8.85
CA GLN A 42 -3.75 10.07 -10.01
C GLN A 42 -3.03 10.04 -11.36
N HIS A 43 -1.72 10.30 -11.38
CA HIS A 43 -0.87 10.22 -12.57
C HIS A 43 0.03 8.97 -12.59
N GLY A 44 -0.14 8.04 -11.63
CA GLY A 44 0.69 6.84 -11.52
C GLY A 44 2.11 7.13 -11.01
N ILE A 45 2.26 8.20 -10.22
CA ILE A 45 3.51 8.69 -9.65
C ILE A 45 3.48 8.47 -8.14
N PHE A 46 4.62 8.08 -7.55
CA PHE A 46 4.77 7.91 -6.10
C PHE A 46 6.09 8.53 -5.61
N PRO A 47 6.13 9.06 -4.37
CA PRO A 47 7.36 9.55 -3.76
C PRO A 47 8.20 8.38 -3.24
N TRP A 48 9.51 8.42 -3.46
CA TRP A 48 10.43 7.44 -2.86
C TRP A 48 11.85 7.98 -2.81
N PHE A 49 12.37 8.22 -1.61
CA PHE A 49 13.70 8.80 -1.41
C PHE A 49 14.26 8.41 -0.04
N SER A 50 15.58 8.42 0.10
CA SER A 50 16.25 8.15 1.37
C SER A 50 16.41 9.43 2.19
N GLU A 51 16.65 9.28 3.49
CA GLU A 51 16.98 10.41 4.37
C GLU A 51 18.18 11.21 3.81
N GLY A 52 18.06 12.54 3.82
CA GLY A 52 19.06 13.45 3.25
C GLY A 52 18.99 13.63 1.73
N GLN A 53 18.18 12.84 1.01
CA GLN A 53 17.87 13.10 -0.40
C GLN A 53 16.71 14.09 -0.51
N PRO A 54 16.64 14.88 -1.60
CA PRO A 54 15.41 15.60 -1.92
C PRO A 54 14.27 14.62 -2.18
N ILE A 55 13.03 15.11 -2.11
CA ILE A 55 11.88 14.32 -2.53
C ILE A 55 12.08 13.90 -3.99
N LEU A 56 12.01 12.60 -4.27
CA LEU A 56 12.09 12.03 -5.61
C LEU A 56 10.76 11.39 -5.98
N TRP A 57 10.32 11.64 -7.21
CA TRP A 57 9.04 11.16 -7.74
C TRP A 57 9.29 10.13 -8.84
N TRP A 58 8.56 9.01 -8.78
CA TRP A 58 8.82 7.84 -9.61
C TRP A 58 7.57 7.34 -10.34
N SER A 59 7.76 6.80 -11.54
CA SER A 59 6.77 6.03 -12.29
C SER A 59 7.46 4.92 -13.09
N THR A 60 7.62 3.75 -12.46
CA THR A 60 8.41 2.61 -12.97
C THR A 60 7.80 1.94 -14.20
N ASP A 61 8.68 1.40 -15.06
CA ASP A 61 8.32 0.56 -16.20
C ASP A 61 9.35 -0.59 -16.32
N PRO A 62 8.94 -1.86 -16.10
CA PRO A 62 7.58 -2.29 -15.75
C PRO A 62 7.14 -1.83 -14.34
N ARG A 63 5.82 -1.89 -14.10
CA ARG A 63 5.17 -1.58 -12.82
C ARG A 63 4.72 -2.89 -12.16
N MET A 64 5.14 -3.15 -10.92
CA MET A 64 4.67 -4.35 -10.19
C MET A 64 3.25 -4.15 -9.68
N VAL A 65 2.38 -5.12 -9.89
CA VAL A 65 0.99 -5.09 -9.41
C VAL A 65 0.57 -6.45 -8.85
N LEU A 66 -0.39 -6.44 -7.93
CA LEU A 66 -1.08 -7.63 -7.45
C LEU A 66 -2.55 -7.58 -7.91
N MET A 67 -2.93 -8.50 -8.79
CA MET A 67 -4.35 -8.70 -9.12
C MET A 67 -5.05 -9.36 -7.92
N THR A 68 -6.15 -8.79 -7.43
CA THR A 68 -6.77 -9.23 -6.18
C THR A 68 -7.33 -10.66 -6.25
N ASP A 69 -7.64 -11.16 -7.44
CA ASP A 69 -8.05 -12.54 -7.70
C ASP A 69 -6.87 -13.52 -7.89
N GLN A 70 -5.64 -13.02 -8.02
CA GLN A 70 -4.42 -13.82 -8.15
C GLN A 70 -3.63 -13.92 -6.85
N PHE A 71 -4.12 -13.34 -5.75
CA PHE A 71 -3.47 -13.40 -4.45
C PHE A 71 -3.33 -14.85 -3.96
N ARG A 72 -2.07 -15.26 -3.76
CA ARG A 72 -1.71 -16.64 -3.41
C ARG A 72 -1.67 -16.80 -1.89
N VAL A 73 -2.55 -17.65 -1.38
CA VAL A 73 -2.59 -18.06 0.02
C VAL A 73 -2.05 -19.47 0.15
N SER A 74 -0.86 -19.62 0.75
CA SER A 74 -0.29 -20.94 1.05
C SER A 74 -1.16 -21.73 2.04
N ASP A 75 -1.00 -23.04 2.09
CA ASP A 75 -1.76 -23.88 3.04
C ASP A 75 -1.47 -23.55 4.50
N SER A 76 -0.23 -23.19 4.82
CA SER A 76 0.14 -22.71 6.16
C SER A 76 -0.57 -21.41 6.51
N LEU A 77 -0.55 -20.42 5.61
CA LEU A 77 -1.24 -19.14 5.80
C LEU A 77 -2.75 -19.35 5.92
N ARG A 78 -3.35 -20.25 5.13
CA ARG A 78 -4.77 -20.59 5.20
C ARG A 78 -5.16 -21.11 6.59
N LYS A 79 -4.34 -21.95 7.23
CA LYS A 79 -4.56 -22.42 8.60
C LYS A 79 -4.50 -21.25 9.60
N THR A 80 -3.51 -20.38 9.47
CA THR A 80 -3.36 -19.17 10.29
C THR A 80 -4.58 -18.26 10.15
N LEU A 81 -5.03 -17.97 8.94
CA LEU A 81 -6.20 -17.11 8.68
C LEU A 81 -7.49 -17.67 9.29
N ARG A 82 -7.72 -19.00 9.20
CA ARG A 82 -8.88 -19.64 9.85
C ARG A 82 -8.84 -19.50 11.37
N LYS A 83 -7.66 -19.63 11.99
CA LYS A 83 -7.48 -19.44 13.43
C LYS A 83 -7.79 -17.99 13.82
N VAL A 84 -7.20 -17.03 13.11
CA VAL A 84 -7.40 -15.58 13.34
C VAL A 84 -8.88 -15.21 13.21
N GLU A 85 -9.55 -15.64 12.12
CA GLU A 85 -10.97 -15.34 11.91
C GLU A 85 -11.85 -15.91 13.02
N ARG A 86 -11.61 -17.17 13.43
CA ARG A 86 -12.36 -17.81 14.52
C ARG A 86 -12.17 -17.08 15.85
N GLU A 87 -10.94 -16.67 16.16
CA GLU A 87 -10.67 -15.97 17.41
C GLU A 87 -11.24 -14.55 17.40
N ARG A 88 -11.07 -13.78 16.31
CA ARG A 88 -11.57 -12.39 16.25
C ARG A 88 -13.11 -12.30 16.31
N THR A 89 -13.81 -13.34 15.89
CA THR A 89 -15.29 -13.42 15.87
C THR A 89 -15.87 -14.14 17.08
N ASN A 90 -15.03 -14.54 18.06
CA ASN A 90 -15.48 -15.18 19.27
C ASN A 90 -16.33 -14.22 20.14
N PRO A 91 -17.58 -14.56 20.48
CA PRO A 91 -18.43 -13.74 21.34
C PRO A 91 -17.83 -13.45 22.73
N ASP A 92 -17.03 -14.39 23.26
CA ASP A 92 -16.39 -14.28 24.58
C ASP A 92 -15.09 -13.47 24.55
N GLY A 93 -14.72 -12.93 23.39
CA GLY A 93 -13.46 -12.26 23.14
C GLY A 93 -12.35 -13.23 22.72
N GLY A 94 -11.63 -12.89 21.65
CA GLY A 94 -10.44 -13.61 21.20
C GLY A 94 -9.17 -12.78 21.34
N ARG A 95 -8.03 -13.48 21.32
CA ARG A 95 -6.71 -12.86 21.41
C ARG A 95 -6.35 -12.11 20.13
N TRP A 96 -6.73 -12.64 18.98
CA TRP A 96 -6.52 -11.99 17.69
C TRP A 96 -7.62 -10.99 17.37
N GLN A 97 -7.23 -9.84 16.85
CA GLN A 97 -8.15 -8.89 16.24
C GLN A 97 -7.57 -8.40 14.91
N VAL A 98 -8.46 -8.08 13.98
CA VAL A 98 -8.12 -7.37 12.75
C VAL A 98 -8.99 -6.14 12.72
N ARG A 99 -8.39 -4.99 12.45
CA ARG A 99 -9.05 -3.68 12.42
C ARG A 99 -8.50 -2.90 11.25
N PHE A 100 -9.30 -2.01 10.68
CA PHE A 100 -8.83 -1.03 9.71
C PHE A 100 -8.96 0.37 10.33
N ASP A 101 -8.04 1.25 9.95
CA ASP A 101 -8.09 2.69 10.22
C ASP A 101 -8.21 3.11 11.71
N SER A 102 -7.81 2.24 12.64
CA SER A 102 -7.85 2.52 14.08
C SER A 102 -6.51 2.99 14.64
N ALA A 103 -5.40 2.71 13.95
CA ALA A 103 -4.04 3.04 14.37
C ALA A 103 -3.10 3.31 13.17
N PHE A 104 -3.53 4.16 12.23
CA PHE A 104 -2.80 4.43 10.97
C PHE A 104 -1.36 4.90 11.19
N GLU A 105 -1.14 5.90 12.05
CA GLU A 105 0.20 6.42 12.33
C GLU A 105 1.09 5.35 13.00
N GLU A 106 0.54 4.53 13.89
CA GLU A 106 1.28 3.43 14.52
C GLU A 106 1.73 2.38 13.49
N VAL A 107 0.87 2.05 12.52
CA VAL A 107 1.21 1.17 11.40
C VAL A 107 2.35 1.77 10.56
N MET A 108 2.28 3.07 10.24
CA MET A 108 3.34 3.74 9.50
C MET A 108 4.67 3.73 10.27
N ARG A 109 4.64 4.07 11.55
CA ARG A 109 5.83 4.05 12.42
C ARG A 109 6.42 2.65 12.57
N ALA A 110 5.57 1.63 12.65
CA ALA A 110 6.00 0.24 12.67
C ALA A 110 6.60 -0.22 11.32
N CYS A 111 6.10 0.31 10.19
CA CYS A 111 6.73 0.14 8.88
C CYS A 111 8.06 0.90 8.78
N ALA A 112 8.19 2.03 9.47
CA ALA A 112 9.38 2.87 9.45
C ALA A 112 10.56 2.27 10.24
N ALA A 113 10.24 1.47 11.26
CA ALA A 113 11.19 0.90 12.20
C ALA A 113 12.32 0.10 11.50
N PRO A 114 13.57 0.16 12.01
CA PRO A 114 14.68 -0.58 11.44
C PRO A 114 14.37 -2.06 11.33
N ARG A 115 14.69 -2.66 10.18
CA ARG A 115 14.65 -4.11 10.03
C ARG A 115 15.83 -4.71 10.78
N ARG A 116 15.65 -5.90 11.37
CA ARG A 116 16.67 -6.58 12.20
C ARG A 116 18.08 -6.61 11.59
N ASP A 117 18.19 -6.61 10.26
CA ASP A 117 19.44 -6.81 9.53
C ASP A 117 19.74 -5.73 8.46
N GLY A 118 19.22 -4.49 8.59
CA GLY A 118 19.42 -3.49 7.53
C GLY A 118 19.30 -2.02 7.95
N PRO A 119 19.67 -1.09 7.05
CA PRO A 119 19.49 0.34 7.26
C PRO A 119 18.01 0.68 7.47
N GLY A 120 17.75 1.86 8.07
CA GLY A 120 16.41 2.40 8.24
C GLY A 120 15.62 2.43 6.93
N THR A 121 14.29 2.48 7.03
CA THR A 121 13.43 2.53 5.84
C THR A 121 13.40 3.93 5.22
N TRP A 122 12.85 4.06 4.01
CA TRP A 122 12.62 5.34 3.33
C TRP A 122 11.52 6.20 3.97
N ILE A 123 10.84 5.69 5.00
CA ILE A 123 9.71 6.35 5.67
C ILE A 123 10.25 7.33 6.71
N SER A 124 10.47 8.58 6.30
CA SER A 124 10.85 9.69 7.18
C SER A 124 9.63 10.30 7.91
N GLU A 125 9.87 11.21 8.87
CA GLU A 125 8.78 11.96 9.52
C GLU A 125 7.96 12.79 8.52
N ASP A 126 8.56 13.29 7.43
CA ASP A 126 7.82 14.02 6.39
C ASP A 126 6.85 13.10 5.63
N ILE A 127 7.26 11.86 5.35
CA ILE A 127 6.39 10.83 4.77
C ILE A 127 5.25 10.52 5.76
N ILE A 128 5.55 10.31 7.04
CA ILE A 128 4.54 10.03 8.07
C ILE A 128 3.52 11.19 8.14
N ALA A 129 3.99 12.44 8.16
CA ALA A 129 3.14 13.61 8.20
C ALA A 129 2.23 13.71 6.96
N GLY A 130 2.79 13.53 5.77
CA GLY A 130 2.05 13.59 4.50
C GLY A 130 0.95 12.54 4.39
N TYR A 131 1.27 11.28 4.70
CA TYR A 131 0.32 10.17 4.60
C TYR A 131 -0.69 10.15 5.75
N THR A 132 -0.33 10.60 6.96
CA THR A 132 -1.33 10.84 8.01
C THR A 132 -2.28 11.98 7.61
N GLY A 133 -1.79 12.97 6.86
CA GLY A 133 -2.63 13.96 6.18
C GLY A 133 -3.60 13.34 5.18
N LEU A 134 -3.13 12.41 4.33
CA LEU A 134 -4.01 11.65 3.42
C LEU A 134 -5.05 10.81 4.17
N HIS A 135 -4.66 10.19 5.28
CA HIS A 135 -5.57 9.40 6.10
C HIS A 135 -6.71 10.26 6.66
N ARG A 136 -6.39 11.45 7.19
CA ARG A 136 -7.40 12.42 7.64
C ARG A 136 -8.35 12.89 6.53
N LEU A 137 -7.88 12.90 5.28
CA LEU A 137 -8.70 13.24 4.11
C LEU A 137 -9.49 12.03 3.56
N GLY A 138 -9.35 10.83 4.13
CA GLY A 138 -10.02 9.62 3.68
C GLY A 138 -9.43 9.02 2.40
N TYR A 139 -8.15 9.28 2.13
CA TYR A 139 -7.42 8.70 1.00
C TYR A 139 -6.41 7.62 1.41
N ALA A 140 -5.82 7.69 2.60
CA ALA A 140 -4.91 6.65 3.07
C ALA A 140 -5.57 5.78 4.13
N HIS A 141 -5.32 4.47 4.05
CA HIS A 141 -5.97 3.47 4.88
C HIS A 141 -4.97 2.41 5.34
N CYS A 142 -5.23 1.80 6.49
CA CYS A 142 -4.41 0.72 7.03
C CYS A 142 -5.24 -0.52 7.37
N ALA A 143 -4.58 -1.67 7.29
CA ALA A 143 -5.00 -2.92 7.88
C ALA A 143 -4.08 -3.27 9.05
N GLU A 144 -4.66 -3.58 10.19
CA GLU A 144 -3.95 -3.83 11.44
C GLU A 144 -4.25 -5.24 11.95
N VAL A 145 -3.22 -5.88 12.49
CA VAL A 145 -3.33 -7.20 13.12
C VAL A 145 -2.85 -7.06 14.55
N TRP A 146 -3.75 -7.36 15.47
CA TRP A 146 -3.53 -7.26 16.90
C TRP A 146 -3.52 -8.65 17.53
N LEU A 147 -2.63 -8.87 18.50
CA LEU A 147 -2.58 -10.08 19.30
C LEU A 147 -2.40 -9.69 20.76
N ASP A 148 -3.34 -10.10 21.62
CA ASP A 148 -3.34 -9.78 23.05
C ASP A 148 -3.28 -8.26 23.32
N GLY A 149 -3.93 -7.47 22.47
CA GLY A 149 -3.94 -6.00 22.57
C GLY A 149 -2.73 -5.30 21.96
N GLU A 150 -1.73 -6.05 21.49
CA GLU A 150 -0.51 -5.50 20.89
C GLU A 150 -0.59 -5.48 19.36
N LEU A 151 -0.11 -4.40 18.74
CA LEU A 151 -0.02 -4.29 17.28
C LEU A 151 1.16 -5.13 16.76
N VAL A 152 0.84 -6.28 16.13
CA VAL A 152 1.82 -7.30 15.73
C VAL A 152 2.03 -7.42 14.22
N GLY A 153 1.23 -6.75 13.41
CA GLY A 153 1.42 -6.67 11.98
C GLY A 153 0.47 -5.66 11.35
N GLY A 154 0.78 -5.25 10.13
CA GLY A 154 -0.08 -4.33 9.41
C GLY A 154 0.43 -4.01 8.02
N ALA A 155 -0.44 -3.38 7.23
CA ALA A 155 -0.16 -2.86 5.91
C ALA A 155 -0.91 -1.53 5.74
N TYR A 156 -0.36 -0.59 5.00
CA TYR A 156 -1.08 0.64 4.65
C TYR A 156 -0.95 0.96 3.16
N GLY A 157 -1.87 1.78 2.68
CA GLY A 157 -1.88 2.22 1.29
C GLY A 157 -2.81 3.39 1.05
N VAL A 158 -2.86 3.84 -0.20
CA VAL A 158 -3.73 4.93 -0.67
C VAL A 158 -4.86 4.34 -1.50
N SER A 159 -6.08 4.83 -1.32
CA SER A 159 -7.27 4.47 -2.08
C SER A 159 -7.84 5.70 -2.78
N ILE A 160 -7.98 5.62 -4.11
CA ILE A 160 -8.61 6.66 -4.92
C ILE A 160 -9.60 5.97 -5.87
N GLY A 161 -10.89 6.19 -5.65
CA GLY A 161 -11.97 5.54 -6.36
C GLY A 161 -11.97 4.03 -6.14
N ARG A 162 -11.63 3.26 -7.18
CA ARG A 162 -11.40 1.81 -7.12
C ARG A 162 -9.98 1.39 -7.48
N MET A 163 -9.03 2.33 -7.34
CA MET A 163 -7.60 2.05 -7.40
C MET A 163 -7.03 2.01 -5.97
N PHE A 164 -6.17 1.02 -5.68
CA PHE A 164 -5.46 0.94 -4.41
C PHE A 164 -3.94 0.85 -4.64
N TYR A 165 -3.19 1.63 -3.89
CA TYR A 165 -1.74 1.72 -3.95
C TYR A 165 -1.17 1.21 -2.62
N GLY A 166 -0.61 0.01 -2.61
CA GLY A 166 -0.02 -0.56 -1.41
C GLY A 166 1.34 0.05 -1.15
N GLU A 167 1.58 0.60 0.04
CA GLU A 167 2.80 1.38 0.30
C GLU A 167 3.84 0.58 1.06
N SER A 168 3.48 0.07 2.23
CA SER A 168 4.37 -0.76 3.03
C SER A 168 3.57 -1.65 3.99
N MET A 169 4.28 -2.61 4.56
CA MET A 169 3.77 -3.52 5.56
C MET A 169 4.87 -3.96 6.52
N PHE A 170 4.48 -4.34 7.73
CA PHE A 170 5.39 -4.83 8.75
C PHE A 170 4.80 -6.05 9.46
N ALA A 171 5.68 -6.82 10.09
CA ALA A 171 5.31 -7.95 10.92
C ALA A 171 6.26 -8.06 12.11
N ARG A 172 5.71 -8.18 13.32
CA ARG A 172 6.43 -8.50 14.55
C ARG A 172 6.27 -9.97 14.95
N VAL A 173 5.28 -10.64 14.38
CA VAL A 173 5.03 -12.08 14.52
C VAL A 173 4.96 -12.75 13.15
N THR A 174 5.17 -14.07 13.11
CA THR A 174 5.03 -14.87 11.89
C THR A 174 3.69 -14.62 11.21
N ASP A 175 3.73 -14.39 9.91
CA ASP A 175 2.59 -14.09 9.04
C ASP A 175 1.81 -12.80 9.37
N GLY A 176 2.22 -11.96 10.33
CA GLY A 176 1.49 -10.74 10.73
C GLY A 176 1.13 -9.83 9.54
N SER A 177 2.10 -9.50 8.68
CA SER A 177 1.85 -8.70 7.47
C SER A 177 1.01 -9.43 6.43
N LYS A 178 1.16 -10.76 6.30
CA LYS A 178 0.38 -11.57 5.35
C LYS A 178 -1.07 -11.71 5.78
N ILE A 179 -1.34 -11.76 7.09
CA ILE A 179 -2.69 -11.68 7.65
C ILE A 179 -3.31 -10.34 7.27
N ALA A 180 -2.63 -9.22 7.56
CA ALA A 180 -3.10 -7.88 7.21
C ALA A 180 -3.43 -7.77 5.72
N LEU A 181 -2.50 -8.19 4.87
CA LEU A 181 -2.66 -8.18 3.42
C LEU A 181 -3.81 -9.07 2.95
N ALA A 182 -4.02 -10.26 3.53
CA ALA A 182 -5.12 -11.14 3.14
C ALA A 182 -6.50 -10.55 3.42
N TYR A 183 -6.69 -9.89 4.57
CA TYR A 183 -7.92 -9.15 4.87
C TYR A 183 -8.09 -7.95 3.95
N LEU A 184 -7.03 -7.19 3.73
CA LEU A 184 -7.04 -6.03 2.84
C LEU A 184 -7.40 -6.43 1.40
N VAL A 185 -6.76 -7.45 0.84
CA VAL A 185 -7.06 -7.98 -0.51
C VAL A 185 -8.52 -8.42 -0.60
N ARG A 186 -9.04 -9.13 0.42
CA ARG A 186 -10.44 -9.58 0.41
C ARG A 186 -11.41 -8.40 0.43
N PHE A 187 -11.15 -7.42 1.29
CA PHE A 187 -11.93 -6.20 1.37
C PHE A 187 -11.93 -5.44 0.03
N LEU A 188 -10.75 -5.17 -0.52
CA LEU A 188 -10.58 -4.49 -1.79
C LEU A 188 -11.32 -5.22 -2.93
N GLN A 189 -11.18 -6.54 -2.99
CA GLN A 189 -11.90 -7.37 -3.96
C GLN A 189 -13.42 -7.26 -3.80
N HIS A 190 -13.94 -7.26 -2.57
CA HIS A 190 -15.37 -7.10 -2.30
C HIS A 190 -15.89 -5.74 -2.79
N HIS A 191 -15.09 -4.69 -2.67
CA HIS A 191 -15.42 -3.35 -3.16
C HIS A 191 -15.12 -3.12 -4.65
N GLY A 192 -14.76 -4.17 -5.39
CA GLY A 192 -14.55 -4.10 -6.84
C GLY A 192 -13.17 -3.58 -7.27
N VAL A 193 -12.20 -3.48 -6.36
CA VAL A 193 -10.80 -3.20 -6.71
C VAL A 193 -10.18 -4.46 -7.31
N GLN A 194 -9.72 -4.34 -8.55
CA GLN A 194 -9.15 -5.46 -9.29
C GLN A 194 -7.62 -5.54 -9.15
N MET A 195 -6.96 -4.40 -8.99
CA MET A 195 -5.50 -4.28 -9.00
C MET A 195 -5.03 -3.47 -7.79
N ILE A 196 -3.99 -3.99 -7.13
CA ILE A 196 -3.21 -3.27 -6.13
C ILE A 196 -1.87 -2.89 -6.77
N ASP A 197 -1.53 -1.61 -6.77
CA ASP A 197 -0.19 -1.15 -7.15
C ASP A 197 0.81 -1.59 -6.07
N CYS A 198 1.92 -2.19 -6.51
CA CYS A 198 3.03 -2.62 -5.66
C CYS A 198 4.34 -1.89 -6.02
N GLN A 199 4.27 -0.91 -6.94
CA GLN A 199 5.35 -0.04 -7.39
C GLN A 199 6.57 -0.79 -7.93
N GLN A 200 7.44 -1.27 -7.05
CA GLN A 200 8.70 -1.92 -7.36
C GLN A 200 8.66 -3.43 -7.15
N GLU A 201 9.44 -4.14 -7.96
CA GLU A 201 9.51 -5.60 -7.89
C GLU A 201 10.15 -6.10 -6.59
N THR A 202 9.47 -7.01 -5.89
CA THR A 202 10.04 -7.71 -4.74
C THR A 202 9.73 -9.20 -4.79
N ASN A 203 10.71 -10.04 -4.45
CA ASN A 203 10.52 -11.50 -4.36
C ASN A 203 9.41 -11.89 -3.38
N HIS A 204 9.23 -11.09 -2.32
CA HIS A 204 8.19 -11.31 -1.32
C HIS A 204 6.79 -11.16 -1.94
N LEU A 205 6.50 -10.06 -2.65
CA LEU A 205 5.21 -9.86 -3.31
C LEU A 205 5.02 -10.82 -4.49
N ALA A 206 6.08 -11.17 -5.21
CA ALA A 206 6.02 -12.19 -6.26
C ALA A 206 5.54 -13.56 -5.71
N SER A 207 6.03 -13.95 -4.53
CA SER A 207 5.58 -15.18 -3.86
C SER A 207 4.08 -15.17 -3.49
N LEU A 208 3.49 -13.97 -3.35
CA LEU A 208 2.09 -13.73 -3.03
C LEU A 208 1.21 -13.54 -4.27
N GLY A 209 1.78 -13.67 -5.48
CA GLY A 209 1.06 -13.60 -6.75
C GLY A 209 1.19 -12.28 -7.51
N ALA A 210 1.97 -11.32 -7.00
CA ALA A 210 2.21 -10.07 -7.72
C ALA A 210 3.17 -10.28 -8.90
N ALA A 211 2.99 -9.50 -9.98
CA ALA A 211 3.79 -9.60 -11.19
C ALA A 211 3.97 -8.23 -11.85
N PRO A 212 5.08 -8.00 -12.58
CA PRO A 212 5.27 -6.80 -13.38
C PRO A 212 4.32 -6.76 -14.59
N ILE A 213 3.80 -5.57 -14.89
CA ILE A 213 3.09 -5.25 -16.13
C ILE A 213 3.71 -4.01 -16.78
N PRO A 214 3.58 -3.81 -18.10
CA PRO A 214 3.99 -2.55 -18.73
C PRO A 214 3.28 -1.35 -18.08
N ARG A 215 4.01 -0.26 -17.86
CA ARG A 215 3.47 0.97 -17.26
C ARG A 215 2.24 1.50 -18.00
N GLU A 216 2.22 1.38 -19.32
CA GLU A 216 1.05 1.76 -20.13
C GLU A 216 -0.23 1.03 -19.70
N ARG A 217 -0.16 -0.29 -19.48
CA ARG A 217 -1.31 -1.08 -19.02
C ARG A 217 -1.76 -0.67 -17.63
N PHE A 218 -0.81 -0.38 -16.74
CA PHE A 218 -1.10 0.16 -15.42
C PHE A 218 -1.86 1.49 -15.50
N LEU A 219 -1.39 2.43 -16.32
CA LEU A 219 -2.01 3.76 -16.46
C LEU A 219 -3.42 3.69 -17.07
N ILE A 220 -3.65 2.77 -18.02
CA ILE A 220 -5.00 2.51 -18.55
C ILE A 220 -5.93 2.04 -17.44
N HIS A 221 -5.48 1.06 -16.63
CA HIS A 221 -6.26 0.57 -15.50
C HIS A 221 -6.55 1.69 -14.48
N LEU A 222 -5.51 2.45 -14.11
CA LEU A 222 -5.60 3.57 -13.18
C LEU A 222 -6.66 4.59 -13.62
N ARG A 223 -6.55 5.11 -14.85
CA ARG A 223 -7.47 6.14 -15.38
C ARG A 223 -8.93 5.71 -15.34
N ASN A 224 -9.20 4.42 -15.59
CA ASN A 224 -10.55 3.88 -15.57
C ASN A 224 -11.13 3.74 -14.16
N ASN A 225 -10.29 3.69 -13.12
CA ASN A 225 -10.71 3.35 -11.75
C ASN A 225 -10.66 4.52 -10.77
N ILE A 226 -9.80 5.53 -10.99
CA ILE A 226 -9.69 6.68 -10.06
C ILE A 226 -10.92 7.59 -10.05
N GLY A 227 -11.73 7.58 -11.12
CA GLY A 227 -12.98 8.35 -11.23
C GLY A 227 -14.21 7.63 -10.69
N LEU A 228 -14.08 6.36 -10.29
CA LEU A 228 -15.16 5.61 -9.66
C LEU A 228 -15.42 6.13 -8.24
N PRO A 229 -16.60 5.87 -7.65
CA PRO A 229 -16.90 6.33 -6.28
C PRO A 229 -15.82 5.88 -5.29
N GLN A 230 -15.49 6.71 -4.30
CA GLN A 230 -14.53 6.36 -3.24
C GLN A 230 -15.06 5.18 -2.40
N ILE A 231 -14.18 4.32 -1.89
CA ILE A 231 -14.56 3.29 -0.91
C ILE A 231 -14.85 3.98 0.42
N LYS A 232 -15.97 3.61 1.05
CA LYS A 232 -16.34 4.06 2.39
C LYS A 232 -16.43 2.83 3.30
N ASP A 233 -16.47 3.08 4.61
CA ASP A 233 -16.73 2.07 5.63
C ASP A 233 -15.71 0.91 5.59
N TRP A 234 -14.48 1.24 5.99
CA TRP A 234 -13.36 0.30 6.00
C TRP A 234 -13.49 -0.70 7.15
N GLU A 235 -14.11 -1.85 6.87
CA GLU A 235 -14.31 -2.93 7.82
C GLU A 235 -13.70 -4.26 7.35
N PRO A 236 -13.04 -5.03 8.24
CA PRO A 236 -12.42 -6.29 7.86
C PRO A 236 -13.43 -7.36 7.39
N ILE A 237 -13.18 -7.92 6.21
CA ILE A 237 -13.95 -9.05 5.65
C ILE A 237 -13.12 -10.34 5.72
N ALA A 238 -13.75 -11.42 6.18
CA ALA A 238 -13.13 -12.74 6.31
C ALA A 238 -12.46 -13.21 4.99
N PRO A 239 -11.13 -13.42 4.95
CA PRO A 239 -10.37 -13.66 3.72
C PRO A 239 -10.75 -14.93 2.96
N LEU A 240 -11.29 -15.92 3.68
CA LEU A 240 -11.58 -17.26 3.16
C LEU A 240 -13.08 -17.54 3.01
N ALA A 241 -13.93 -16.54 3.22
CA ALA A 241 -15.37 -16.68 2.99
C ALA A 241 -15.65 -16.94 1.50
N GLN A 242 -16.60 -17.83 1.21
CA GLN A 242 -17.03 -18.10 -0.16
C GLN A 242 -17.62 -16.82 -0.79
N ARG A 243 -17.47 -16.68 -2.11
CA ARG A 243 -18.13 -15.59 -2.85
C ARG A 243 -19.63 -15.88 -2.86
N SER A 244 -20.43 -14.94 -2.38
CA SER A 244 -21.89 -14.88 -2.60
C SER A 244 -22.17 -14.48 -4.03
#